data_AF-A0A6G1EWZ6-F1
#
_entry.id   AF-A0A6G1EWZ6-F1
#
_cell.length_a   1.000
_cell.length_b   1.000
_cell.length_c   1.000
_cell.angle_alpha   90.00
_cell.angle_beta   90.00
_cell.angle_gamma   90.00
#
_symmetry.space_group_name_H-M   'P 1'
#
loop_
_entity.id
_entity.type
_entity.pdbx_description
1 polymer ?
#
loop_
_entity_poly.entity_id
_entity_poly.type
_entity_poly.pdbx_seq_one_letter_code
_entity_poly.pdbx_strand_id
1 'polypeptide(L)'
;VKECVGHERVKCYTDKGITIWSGNDDECHDSRWKYGATGVISVASNLIPGLMHSLMYEGENATLNEKLLPLMKWLFCQPNPIALNTALAQLGVLCISLELF
;
A
#
# COMPACT_ATOMS: atom_id res chain seq x y z
N VAL A 1 -2.45 -14.68 -2.60
CA VAL A 1 -2.01 -13.99 -3.84
C VAL A 1 -1.81 -12.51 -3.54
N LYS A 2 -0.76 -11.88 -4.09
CA LYS A 2 -0.65 -10.41 -4.15
C LYS A 2 -1.42 -9.94 -5.38
N GLU A 3 -2.50 -9.17 -5.20
CA GLU A 3 -3.36 -8.70 -6.29
C GLU A 3 -3.25 -7.19 -6.48
N CYS A 4 -3.08 -6.74 -7.73
CA CYS A 4 -2.89 -5.34 -8.11
C CYS A 4 -3.90 -4.86 -9.18
N VAL A 5 -4.80 -5.72 -9.65
CA VAL A 5 -5.80 -5.38 -10.68
C VAL A 5 -6.94 -4.53 -10.11
N GLY A 6 -7.32 -4.73 -8.85
CA GLY A 6 -8.35 -3.95 -8.18
C GLY A 6 -9.33 -4.76 -7.34
N HIS A 7 -10.25 -4.03 -6.69
CA HIS A 7 -11.17 -4.57 -5.68
C HIS A 7 -12.07 -5.72 -6.15
N GLU A 8 -12.60 -5.65 -7.37
CA GLU A 8 -13.50 -6.70 -7.90
C GLU A 8 -12.77 -8.04 -8.02
N ARG A 9 -11.50 -8.00 -8.42
CA ARG A 9 -10.64 -9.18 -8.52
C ARG A 9 -10.30 -9.73 -7.14
N VAL A 10 -10.00 -8.85 -6.19
CA VAL A 10 -9.82 -9.21 -4.78
C VAL A 10 -11.05 -9.96 -4.27
N LYS A 11 -12.25 -9.38 -4.43
CA LYS A 11 -13.50 -9.99 -3.98
C LYS A 11 -13.80 -11.33 -4.64
N CYS A 12 -13.59 -11.44 -5.95
CA CYS A 12 -13.79 -12.69 -6.68
C CYS A 12 -12.97 -13.85 -6.10
N TYR A 13 -11.74 -13.57 -5.65
CA TYR A 13 -10.89 -14.58 -5.04
C TYR A 13 -11.22 -14.84 -3.57
N THR A 14 -11.52 -13.80 -2.79
CA THR A 14 -11.84 -13.96 -1.37
C THR A 14 -13.18 -14.68 -1.18
N ASP A 15 -14.17 -14.44 -2.06
CA ASP A 15 -15.44 -15.18 -2.10
C ASP A 15 -15.25 -16.68 -2.42
N LYS A 16 -14.11 -17.05 -3.05
CA LYS A 16 -13.68 -18.45 -3.30
C LYS A 16 -12.80 -19.01 -2.19
N GLY A 17 -12.62 -18.30 -1.07
CA GLY A 17 -11.78 -18.70 0.05
C GLY A 17 -10.27 -18.56 -0.19
N ILE A 18 -9.85 -17.84 -1.24
CA ILE A 18 -8.44 -17.62 -1.54
C ILE A 18 -7.94 -16.41 -0.73
N THR A 19 -6.83 -16.59 -0.01
CA THR A 19 -6.18 -15.53 0.75
C THR A 19 -5.53 -14.50 -0.19
N ILE A 20 -5.97 -13.25 -0.09
CA ILE A 20 -5.49 -12.14 -0.92
C ILE A 20 -4.82 -11.08 -0.05
N TRP A 21 -3.68 -10.57 -0.51
CA TRP A 21 -3.08 -9.32 -0.03
C TRP A 21 -3.18 -8.29 -1.15
N SER A 22 -3.70 -7.09 -0.84
CA SER A 22 -3.67 -5.98 -1.80
C SER A 22 -2.22 -5.59 -2.08
N GLY A 23 -1.90 -5.36 -3.35
CA GLY A 23 -0.61 -4.81 -3.78
C GLY A 23 -0.66 -3.31 -4.08
N ASN A 24 -1.84 -2.69 -3.97
CA ASN A 24 -2.07 -1.26 -4.23
C ASN A 24 -2.35 -0.57 -2.89
N ASP A 25 -1.47 0.35 -2.47
CA ASP A 25 -1.58 1.03 -1.16
C ASP A 25 -2.81 1.93 -1.07
N ASP A 26 -3.16 2.62 -2.16
CA ASP A 26 -4.34 3.49 -2.25
C ASP A 26 -5.67 2.73 -2.23
N GLU A 27 -5.65 1.44 -2.56
CA GLU A 27 -6.80 0.53 -2.54
C GLU A 27 -6.81 -0.40 -1.31
N CYS A 28 -5.74 -0.42 -0.50
CA CYS A 28 -5.58 -1.48 0.49
C CYS A 28 -6.59 -1.43 1.65
N HIS A 29 -6.99 -0.23 2.07
CA HIS A 29 -8.00 -0.02 3.11
C HIS A 29 -9.34 -0.68 2.72
N ASP A 30 -9.88 -0.28 1.57
CA ASP A 30 -11.16 -0.80 1.10
C ASP A 30 -11.05 -2.29 0.78
N SER A 31 -9.92 -2.73 0.21
CA SER A 31 -9.67 -4.16 -0.02
C SER A 31 -9.76 -4.97 1.28
N ARG A 32 -9.20 -4.46 2.38
CA ARG A 32 -9.19 -5.11 3.70
C ARG A 32 -10.59 -5.16 4.33
N TRP A 33 -11.30 -4.03 4.34
CA TRP A 33 -12.52 -3.85 5.14
C TRP A 33 -13.80 -4.15 4.36
N LYS A 34 -13.79 -4.01 3.03
CA LYS A 34 -14.99 -4.15 2.17
C LYS A 34 -14.93 -5.34 1.22
N TYR A 35 -13.73 -5.77 0.81
CA TYR A 35 -13.56 -6.84 -0.21
C TYR A 35 -12.88 -8.12 0.31
N GLY A 36 -12.61 -8.20 1.62
CA GLY A 36 -12.15 -9.43 2.27
C GLY A 36 -10.68 -9.76 2.08
N ALA A 37 -9.85 -8.82 1.63
CA ALA A 37 -8.40 -9.02 1.64
C ALA A 37 -7.91 -9.25 3.07
N THR A 38 -6.85 -10.03 3.21
CA THR A 38 -6.19 -10.33 4.48
C THR A 38 -5.33 -9.17 4.97
N GLY A 39 -4.77 -8.39 4.05
CA GLY A 39 -3.93 -7.24 4.36
C GLY A 39 -3.30 -6.65 3.10
N VAL A 40 -2.12 -6.06 3.26
CA VAL A 40 -1.40 -5.34 2.20
C VAL A 40 0.05 -5.80 2.10
N ILE A 41 0.57 -5.87 0.88
CA ILE A 41 2.01 -5.91 0.60
C ILE A 41 2.38 -4.51 0.10
N SER A 42 2.84 -3.68 1.04
CA SER A 42 2.81 -2.21 0.95
C SER A 42 4.15 -1.59 0.57
N VAL A 43 4.12 -0.57 -0.30
CA VAL A 43 5.25 0.34 -0.56
C VAL A 43 5.31 1.41 0.53
N ALA A 44 4.17 2.03 0.85
CA ALA A 44 4.04 3.11 1.83
C ALA A 44 4.52 2.73 3.24
N SER A 45 4.44 1.45 3.61
CA SER A 45 4.92 0.93 4.90
C SER A 45 6.43 1.11 5.12
N ASN A 46 7.22 1.35 4.08
CA ASN A 46 8.64 1.71 4.24
C ASN A 46 8.85 3.10 4.87
N LEU A 47 7.87 4.00 4.73
CA LEU A 47 7.93 5.36 5.30
C LEU A 47 7.10 5.49 6.58
N ILE A 48 5.90 4.89 6.59
CA ILE A 48 4.91 5.06 7.66
C ILE A 48 4.37 3.72 8.18
N PRO A 49 5.25 2.80 8.65
CA PRO A 49 4.85 1.44 9.01
C PRO A 49 3.76 1.40 10.09
N GLY A 50 3.83 2.28 11.09
CA GLY A 50 2.83 2.36 12.16
C GLY A 50 1.45 2.76 11.66
N LEU A 51 1.36 3.72 10.74
CA LEU A 51 0.08 4.17 10.19
C LEU A 51 -0.52 3.11 9.25
N MET A 52 0.30 2.42 8.45
CA MET A 52 -0.16 1.30 7.64
C MET A 52 -0.64 0.12 8.49
N HIS A 53 0.01 -0.13 9.63
CA HIS A 53 -0.46 -1.12 10.60
C HIS A 53 -1.83 -0.73 11.17
N SER A 54 -2.00 0.51 11.65
CA SER A 54 -3.29 0.98 12.16
C SER A 54 -4.41 0.84 11.11
N LEU A 55 -4.10 1.14 9.83
CA LEU A 55 -5.04 1.00 8.72
C LEU A 55 -5.55 -0.44 8.52
N MET A 56 -4.74 -1.45 8.86
CA MET A 56 -5.03 -2.87 8.62
C MET A 56 -5.62 -3.60 9.83
N TYR A 57 -5.35 -3.12 11.05
CA TYR A 57 -5.61 -3.89 12.29
C TYR A 57 -6.44 -3.15 13.35
N GLU A 58 -6.59 -1.82 13.29
CA GLU A 58 -7.32 -1.05 14.31
C GLU A 58 -8.78 -0.75 13.93
N GLY A 59 -9.29 -1.42 12.89
CA GLY A 59 -10.65 -1.24 12.38
C GLY A 59 -10.72 -0.35 11.13
N GLU A 60 -11.90 -0.28 10.52
CA GLU A 60 -12.15 0.57 9.36
C GLU A 60 -12.01 2.05 9.75
N ASN A 61 -11.12 2.77 9.07
CA ASN A 61 -10.80 4.16 9.38
C ASN A 61 -10.59 4.97 8.09
N ALA A 62 -11.72 5.38 7.50
CA ALA A 62 -11.74 6.16 6.26
C ALA A 62 -10.99 7.50 6.40
N THR A 63 -11.09 8.17 7.55
CA THR A 63 -10.40 9.45 7.81
C THR A 63 -8.89 9.30 7.76
N LEU A 64 -8.34 8.25 8.36
CA LEU A 64 -6.90 7.96 8.26
C LEU A 64 -6.52 7.61 6.82
N ASN A 65 -7.32 6.79 6.13
CA ASN A 65 -7.07 6.44 4.74
C ASN A 65 -7.01 7.68 3.83
N GLU A 66 -7.98 8.58 3.93
CA GLU A 66 -8.02 9.85 3.19
C GLU A 66 -6.80 10.72 3.49
N LYS A 67 -6.36 10.77 4.75
CA LYS A 67 -5.15 11.53 5.14
C LYS A 67 -3.87 10.96 4.51
N LEU A 68 -3.80 9.65 4.29
CA LEU A 68 -2.63 8.98 3.72
C LEU A 68 -2.62 8.97 2.18
N LEU A 69 -3.80 9.11 1.55
CA LEU A 69 -3.97 9.02 0.11
C LEU A 69 -3.05 9.97 -0.70
N PRO A 70 -2.79 11.22 -0.28
CA PRO A 70 -1.84 12.09 -0.99
C PRO A 70 -0.42 11.53 -1.02
N LEU A 71 0.06 10.93 0.09
CA LEU A 71 1.38 10.30 0.15
C LEU A 71 1.44 9.06 -0.75
N MET A 72 0.42 8.20 -0.70
CA MET A 72 0.32 7.02 -1.54
C MET A 72 0.36 7.41 -3.03
N LYS A 73 -0.43 8.40 -3.45
CA LYS A 73 -0.42 8.90 -4.84
C LYS A 73 0.94 9.45 -5.24
N TRP A 74 1.61 10.19 -4.35
CA TRP A 74 2.94 10.73 -4.64
C TRP A 74 4.00 9.63 -4.78
N LEU A 75 3.94 8.57 -3.96
CA LEU A 75 4.83 7.41 -4.07
C LEU A 75 4.75 6.67 -5.41
N PHE A 76 3.62 6.82 -6.12
CA PHE A 76 3.40 6.23 -7.45
C PHE A 76 3.32 7.29 -8.57
N CYS A 77 3.76 8.54 -8.32
CA CYS A 77 3.81 9.58 -9.36
C CYS A 77 4.82 9.27 -10.48
N GLN A 78 5.77 8.39 -10.20
CA GLN A 78 6.67 7.71 -11.13
C GLN A 78 6.63 6.21 -10.82
N PRO A 79 7.05 5.33 -11.74
CA PRO A 79 7.12 3.90 -11.46
C PRO A 79 7.91 3.61 -10.18
N ASN A 80 7.30 2.86 -9.26
CA ASN A 80 7.97 2.40 -8.04
C ASN A 80 9.21 1.56 -8.43
N PRO A 81 10.40 1.77 -7.80
CA PRO A 81 10.63 2.49 -6.54
C PRO A 81 11.21 3.90 -6.62
N ILE A 82 11.04 4.63 -7.73
CA ILE A 82 11.70 5.94 -7.92
C ILE A 82 11.36 6.96 -6.81
N ALA A 83 10.08 7.20 -6.55
CA ALA A 83 9.65 8.15 -5.53
C ALA A 83 9.97 7.66 -4.10
N LEU A 84 9.89 6.35 -3.85
CA LEU A 84 10.26 5.77 -2.57
C LEU A 84 11.76 5.98 -2.26
N ASN A 85 12.64 5.67 -3.21
CA ASN A 85 14.08 5.87 -3.06
C ASN A 85 14.40 7.35 -2.80
N THR A 86 13.71 8.24 -3.51
CA THR A 86 13.83 9.70 -3.30
C THR A 86 13.43 10.10 -1.88
N ALA A 87 12.28 9.64 -1.39
CA ALA A 87 11.83 9.96 -0.03
C ALA A 87 12.76 9.41 1.05
N LEU A 88 13.21 8.16 0.93
CA LEU A 88 14.12 7.55 1.89
C LEU A 88 15.48 8.27 1.93
N ALA A 89 15.98 8.72 0.78
CA ALA A 89 17.17 9.55 0.71
C ALA A 89 16.97 10.93 1.36
N GLN A 90 15.83 11.59 1.11
CA GLN A 90 15.48 12.87 1.72
C GLN A 90 15.35 12.78 3.25
N LEU A 91 14.88 11.64 3.76
CA LEU A 91 14.81 11.35 5.20
C LEU A 91 16.16 10.94 5.80
N GLY A 92 17.21 10.78 4.99
CA GLY A 92 18.56 10.44 5.45
C GLY A 92 18.72 8.99 5.92
N VAL A 93 17.75 8.11 5.63
CA VAL A 93 17.80 6.69 6.02
C VAL A 93 18.42 5.79 4.96
N LEU A 94 18.58 6.31 3.74
CA LEU A 94 19.32 5.67 2.65
C LEU A 94 20.29 6.67 1.99
N CYS A 95 21.45 6.18 1.58
CA CYS A 95 22.36 6.94 0.72
C CYS A 95 21.86 6.90 -0.73
N ILE A 96 22.00 8.01 -1.47
CA ILE A 96 21.61 8.07 -2.88
C ILE A 96 22.58 7.20 -3.68
N SER A 97 22.12 6.02 -4.06
CA SER A 97 22.70 5.19 -5.12
C SER A 97 21.56 4.78 -6.03
N LEU A 98 21.48 5.39 -7.21
CA LEU A 98 20.57 4.95 -8.26
C LEU A 98 21.32 3.98 -9.16
N GLU A 99 20.95 2.71 -9.11
CA GLU A 99 21.42 1.72 -10.06
C GLU A 99 20.65 1.89 -11.37
N LEU A 100 21.27 2.59 -12.32
CA LEU A 100 20.89 2.54 -13.72
C LEU A 100 21.59 1.30 -14.29
N PHE A 101 20.80 0.34 -14.81
CA PHE A 101 21.27 -0.93 -15.37
C PHE A 101 22.55 -0.81 -16.21
#